data_AF-K1TYZ6-F1
#
_entry.id   AF-K1TYZ6-F1
#
_cell.length_a   1.000
_cell.length_b   1.000
_cell.length_c   1.000
_cell.angle_alpha   90.00
_cell.angle_beta   90.00
_cell.angle_gamma   90.00
#
_symmetry.space_group_name_H-M   'P 1'
#
loop_
_entity.id
_entity.type
_entity.pdbx_description
1 polymer ?
#
loop_
_entity_poly.entity_id
_entity_poly.type
_entity_poly.pdbx_seq_one_letter_code
_entity_poly.pdbx_strand_id
1 'polypeptide(L)'
;MVGYTNVGKSSLTNALCGAEIFEADMLFATLDPTARKCTLPSGLQVILVDTVGFVSRLPHDLVDAFKSTLEEAACSDIILKIADASDSEAAEQLSVTDEVLNDLG
;
A
#
# COMPACT_ATOMS: atom_id res chain seq x y z
N MET A 1 3.23 2.97 -1.17
CA MET A 1 1.77 3.21 -1.12
C MET A 1 1.18 2.25 -0.12
N VAL A 2 0.21 2.67 0.69
CA VAL A 2 -0.38 1.85 1.76
C VAL A 2 -1.90 1.86 1.65
N GLY A 3 -2.54 0.81 2.16
CA GLY A 3 -4.00 0.66 2.13
C GLY A 3 -4.42 -0.81 2.19
N TYR A 4 -5.71 -1.05 2.36
CA TYR A 4 -6.27 -2.40 2.50
C TYR A 4 -6.11 -3.24 1.23
N THR A 5 -6.23 -4.56 1.33
CA THR A 5 -6.28 -5.43 0.16
C THR A 5 -7.45 -5.05 -0.73
N ASN A 6 -7.29 -5.20 -2.05
CA ASN A 6 -8.30 -4.91 -3.07
C ASN A 6 -8.77 -3.44 -3.21
N VAL A 7 -8.09 -2.47 -2.58
CA VAL A 7 -8.41 -1.03 -2.77
C VAL A 7 -7.82 -0.43 -4.06
N GLY A 8 -7.29 -1.26 -4.97
CA GLY A 8 -6.71 -0.79 -6.24
C GLY A 8 -5.27 -0.26 -6.18
N LYS A 9 -4.48 -0.63 -5.17
CA LYS A 9 -3.05 -0.22 -5.07
C LYS A 9 -2.26 -0.65 -6.30
N SER A 10 -2.29 -1.95 -6.64
CA SER A 10 -1.55 -2.46 -7.79
C SER A 10 -2.06 -1.85 -9.11
N SER A 11 -3.37 -1.59 -9.22
CA SER A 11 -3.97 -0.94 -10.39
C SER A 11 -3.45 0.49 -10.58
N LEU A 12 -3.31 1.24 -9.48
CA LEU A 12 -2.69 2.57 -9.52
C LEU A 12 -1.20 2.49 -9.87
N THR A 13 -0.47 1.52 -9.31
CA THR A 13 0.95 1.29 -9.66
C THR A 13 1.11 1.00 -11.15
N ASN A 14 0.29 0.11 -11.70
CA ASN A 14 0.30 -0.23 -13.13
C ASN A 14 -0.04 0.99 -14.01
N ALA A 15 -0.99 1.83 -13.58
CA ALA A 15 -1.33 3.06 -14.29
C ALA A 15 -0.19 4.10 -14.27
N LEU A 16 0.56 4.20 -13.17
CA LEU A 16 1.67 5.15 -13.01
C LEU A 16 3.00 4.67 -13.60
N CYS A 17 3.26 3.36 -13.54
CA CYS A 17 4.56 2.76 -13.85
C CYS A 17 4.56 1.90 -15.13
N GLY A 18 3.40 1.60 -15.70
CA GLY A 18 3.24 0.66 -16.82
C GLY A 18 2.86 -0.75 -16.36
N ALA A 19 2.16 -1.46 -17.24
CA ALA A 19 1.51 -2.75 -16.96
C ALA A 19 2.51 -3.92 -16.91
N GLU A 20 3.05 -4.20 -15.72
CA GLU A 20 3.89 -5.38 -15.48
C GLU A 20 3.61 -6.07 -14.13
N ILE A 21 2.61 -5.62 -13.35
CA ILE A 21 2.22 -6.28 -12.11
C ILE A 21 1.01 -7.18 -12.37
N PHE A 22 1.16 -8.46 -12.05
CA PHE A 22 0.08 -9.44 -12.02
C PHE A 22 -0.93 -9.04 -10.93
N GLU A 23 -2.12 -8.61 -11.34
CA GLU A 23 -3.25 -8.33 -10.45
C GLU A 23 -4.17 -9.56 -10.39
N ALA A 24 -4.47 -10.02 -9.18
CA ALA A 24 -5.47 -11.04 -8.92
C ALA A 24 -6.33 -10.63 -7.72
N ASP A 25 -7.64 -10.84 -7.80
CA ASP A 25 -8.62 -10.67 -6.71
C ASP A 25 -8.40 -11.73 -5.61
N MET A 26 -7.25 -11.68 -4.95
CA MET A 26 -6.89 -12.56 -3.84
C MET A 26 -6.33 -11.75 -2.69
N LEU A 27 -6.67 -12.16 -1.47
CA LEU A 27 -5.98 -11.71 -0.26
C LEU A 27 -4.48 -12.06 -0.43
N PHE A 28 -3.59 -11.10 -0.14
CA PHE A 28 -2.13 -11.22 -0.32
C PHE A 28 -1.60 -11.21 -1.77
N ALA A 29 -2.30 -10.58 -2.71
CA ALA A 29 -1.81 -10.39 -4.09
C ALA A 29 -0.38 -9.79 -4.16
N THR A 30 0.06 -9.06 -3.14
CA THR A 30 1.43 -8.59 -2.96
C THR A 30 1.90 -8.96 -1.55
N LEU A 31 2.81 -9.93 -1.44
CA LEU A 31 3.39 -10.42 -0.17
C LEU A 31 4.80 -9.84 0.08
N ASP A 32 5.56 -9.59 -0.99
CA ASP A 32 6.86 -8.92 -0.94
C ASP A 32 6.71 -7.47 -1.47
N PRO A 33 7.33 -6.47 -0.82
CA PRO A 33 7.29 -5.10 -1.31
C PRO A 33 7.89 -5.02 -2.72
N THR A 34 7.13 -4.44 -3.65
CA THR A 34 7.56 -4.31 -5.05
C THR A 34 7.95 -2.86 -5.32
N ALA A 35 9.25 -2.61 -5.54
CA ALA A 35 9.77 -1.29 -5.91
C ALA A 35 9.90 -1.17 -7.43
N ARG A 36 9.36 -0.08 -8.00
CA ARG A 36 9.48 0.23 -9.43
C ARG A 36 9.88 1.68 -9.65
N LYS A 37 10.75 1.90 -10.62
CA LYS A 37 11.06 3.25 -11.10
C LYS A 37 10.00 3.67 -12.10
N CYS A 38 9.43 4.87 -11.92
CA CYS A 38 8.57 5.48 -12.92
C CYS A 38 8.94 6.93 -13.16
N THR A 39 8.59 7.41 -14.35
CA THR A 39 8.75 8.82 -14.73
C THR A 39 7.37 9.45 -14.72
N LEU A 40 7.15 10.41 -13.83
CA LEU A 40 5.90 11.14 -13.74
C LEU A 40 5.71 12.05 -14.98
N PRO A 41 4.49 12.52 -15.27
CA PRO A 41 4.24 13.45 -16.38
C PRO A 41 5.06 14.75 -16.31
N SER A 42 5.54 15.13 -15.12
CA SER A 42 6.44 16.26 -14.91
C SER A 42 7.89 16.00 -15.36
N GLY A 43 8.23 14.76 -15.73
CA GLY A 43 9.61 14.31 -16.01
C GLY A 43 10.39 13.89 -14.75
N LEU A 44 9.79 14.01 -13.55
CA LEU A 44 10.41 13.56 -12.31
C LEU A 44 10.49 12.03 -12.26
N GLN A 45 11.68 11.50 -11.97
CA GLN A 45 11.85 10.08 -11.70
C GLN A 45 11.60 9.80 -10.22
N VAL A 46 10.72 8.84 -9.94
CA VAL A 46 10.39 8.41 -8.58
C VAL A 46 10.49 6.90 -8.48
N ILE A 47 10.66 6.42 -7.25
CA ILE A 47 10.54 4.99 -6.93
C ILE A 47 9.20 4.81 -6.23
N LEU A 48 8.29 4.08 -6.88
CA LEU A 48 7.03 3.67 -6.28
C LEU A 48 7.22 2.31 -5.62
N VAL A 49 6.93 2.22 -4.33
CA VAL A 49 6.94 0.96 -3.59
C VAL A 49 5.50 0.55 -3.30
N ASP A 50 5.07 -0.59 -3.82
CA ASP A 50 3.80 -1.22 -3.46
C ASP A 50 4.03 -2.10 -2.23
N THR A 51 3.34 -1.80 -1.12
CA THR A 51 3.48 -2.53 0.13
C THR A 51 2.41 -3.61 0.25
N VAL A 52 2.58 -4.51 1.21
CA VAL A 52 1.53 -5.46 1.54
C VAL A 52 0.26 -4.72 1.95
N GLY A 53 -0.91 -5.22 1.51
CA GLY A 53 -2.19 -4.64 1.86
C GLY A 53 -2.65 -5.06 3.25
N PHE A 54 -3.25 -4.12 4.00
CA PHE A 54 -3.92 -4.45 5.25
C PHE A 54 -5.11 -5.37 5.02
N VAL A 55 -5.32 -6.33 5.91
CA VAL A 55 -6.52 -7.17 5.92
C VAL A 55 -7.42 -6.70 7.07
N SER A 56 -8.74 -6.74 6.91
CA SER A 56 -9.65 -6.40 8.01
C SER A 56 -9.48 -7.37 9.18
N ARG A 57 -9.40 -6.82 10.41
CA ARG A 57 -9.10 -7.56 11.65
C ARG A 57 -7.77 -8.32 11.60
N LEU A 58 -6.68 -7.62 11.31
CA LEU A 58 -5.35 -8.21 11.43
C LEU A 58 -5.14 -8.79 12.83
N PRO A 59 -4.77 -10.08 12.95
CA PRO A 59 -4.32 -10.63 14.22
C PRO A 59 -3.10 -9.84 14.71
N HIS A 60 -3.03 -9.53 16.00
CA HIS A 60 -1.89 -8.81 16.58
C HIS A 60 -0.53 -9.43 16.20
N ASP A 61 -0.45 -10.76 16.12
CA ASP A 61 0.77 -11.49 15.72
C ASP A 61 1.18 -11.22 14.26
N LEU A 62 0.22 -10.95 13.39
CA LEU A 62 0.46 -10.63 11.97
C LEU A 62 0.89 -9.17 11.81
N VAL A 63 0.43 -8.28 12.70
CA VAL A 63 0.85 -6.87 12.72
C VAL A 63 2.36 -6.78 12.87
N ASP A 64 2.98 -7.55 13.76
CA ASP A 64 4.43 -7.52 13.97
C ASP A 64 5.24 -7.98 12.74
N ALA A 65 4.72 -8.97 11.99
CA ALA A 65 5.33 -9.38 10.72
C ALA A 65 5.23 -8.29 9.64
N PHE A 66 4.15 -7.50 9.65
CA PHE A 66 3.97 -6.38 8.71
C PHE A 66 4.70 -5.11 9.14
N LYS A 67 4.90 -4.88 10.44
CA LYS A 67 5.63 -3.71 10.95
C LYS A 67 6.98 -3.54 10.25
N SER A 68 7.77 -4.62 10.11
CA SER A 68 9.06 -4.54 9.43
C SER A 68 8.93 -4.15 7.94
N THR A 69 7.85 -4.55 7.25
CA THR A 69 7.58 -4.11 5.87
C THR A 69 6.99 -2.70 5.78
N LEU A 70 6.34 -2.23 6.85
CA LEU A 70 5.80 -0.87 6.93
C LEU A 70 6.85 0.13 7.41
N GLU A 71 7.90 -0.30 8.11
CA GLU A 71 9.09 0.51 8.43
C GLU A 71 9.75 1.04 7.13
N GLU A 72 9.76 0.24 6.06
CA GLU A 72 10.17 0.70 4.73
C GLU A 72 9.28 1.81 4.19
N ALA A 73 7.97 1.76 4.46
CA ALA A 73 7.04 2.83 4.09
C ALA A 73 7.26 4.09 4.94
N ALA A 74 7.59 3.94 6.23
CA ALA A 74 7.93 5.06 7.12
C ALA A 74 9.20 5.80 6.69
N CYS A 75 10.12 5.11 6.00
CA CYS A 75 11.33 5.72 5.43
C CYS A 75 11.10 6.45 4.09
N SER A 76 9.86 6.48 3.57
CA SER A 76 9.56 7.10 2.27
C SER A 76 9.43 8.62 2.37
N ASP A 77 9.80 9.33 1.30
CA ASP A 77 9.60 10.78 1.21
C ASP A 77 8.11 11.16 1.23
N ILE A 78 7.26 10.29 0.68
CA ILE A 78 5.81 10.48 0.55
C ILE A 78 5.09 9.15 0.74
N ILE A 79 4.13 9.13 1.66
CA ILE A 79 3.19 8.02 1.84
C ILE A 79 1.88 8.34 1.11
N LEU A 80 1.54 7.52 0.12
CA LEU A 80 0.23 7.57 -0.55
C LEU A 80 -0.72 6.55 0.09
N LYS A 81 -1.79 7.04 0.74
CA LYS A 81 -2.86 6.22 1.33
C LYS A 81 -3.98 6.01 0.31
N ILE A 82 -4.37 4.75 0.10
CA ILE A 82 -5.38 4.37 -0.89
C ILE A 82 -6.51 3.64 -0.18
N ALA A 83 -7.75 4.04 -0.50
CA ALA A 83 -8.97 3.41 -0.02
C ALA A 83 -9.98 3.32 -1.16
N ASP A 84 -10.83 2.29 -1.13
CA ASP A 84 -11.91 2.13 -2.09
C ASP A 84 -13.06 3.08 -1.72
N ALA A 85 -13.35 4.06 -2.59
CA ALA A 85 -14.42 5.03 -2.35
C ALA A 85 -15.84 4.43 -2.36
N SER A 86 -16.00 3.21 -2.87
CA SER A 86 -17.27 2.47 -2.86
C SER A 86 -17.50 1.68 -1.57
N ASP A 87 -16.45 1.49 -0.76
CA ASP A 87 -16.53 0.77 0.51
C ASP A 87 -17.05 1.69 1.62
N SER A 88 -18.12 1.28 2.29
CA SER A 88 -18.67 1.99 3.45
C SER A 88 -17.69 2.07 4.63
N GLU A 89 -16.73 1.15 4.71
CA GLU A 89 -15.71 1.10 5.77
C GLU A 89 -14.45 1.92 5.42
N ALA A 90 -14.38 2.56 4.25
CA ALA A 90 -13.17 3.25 3.77
C ALA A 90 -12.61 4.28 4.76
N ALA A 91 -13.48 5.04 5.44
CA ALA A 91 -13.07 6.03 6.43
C ALA A 91 -12.42 5.37 7.67
N GLU A 92 -12.98 4.25 8.13
CA GLU A 92 -12.44 3.48 9.25
C GLU A 92 -11.11 2.85 8.87
N GLN A 93 -11.02 2.25 7.68
CA GLN A 93 -9.78 1.68 7.14
C GLN A 93 -8.64 2.71 7.04
N LEU A 94 -8.95 3.94 6.61
CA LEU A 94 -7.96 5.02 6.59
C LEU A 94 -7.53 5.41 8.02
N SER A 95 -8.47 5.49 8.96
CA SER A 95 -8.15 5.78 10.38
C SER A 95 -7.24 4.72 11.00
N VAL A 96 -7.54 3.44 10.78
CA VAL A 96 -6.70 2.33 11.26
C VAL A 96 -5.32 2.36 10.61
N THR A 97 -5.24 2.69 9.32
CA THR A 97 -3.96 2.86 8.62
C THR A 97 -3.14 3.99 9.26
N ASP A 98 -3.79 5.09 9.63
CA ASP A 98 -3.13 6.21 10.32
C ASP A 98 -2.63 5.83 11.71
N GLU A 99 -3.40 5.07 12.48
CA GLU A 99 -2.97 4.54 13.78
C GLU A 99 -1.70 3.68 13.64
N VAL A 100 -1.69 2.74 12.70
CA VAL A 100 -0.52 1.86 12.48
C VAL A 100 0.70 2.65 12.02
N LEU A 101 0.53 3.64 11.14
CA LEU A 101 1.64 4.49 10.70
C LEU A 101 2.21 5.35 11.84
N ASN A 102 1.35 5.87 12.73
CA ASN A 102 1.78 6.61 13.90
C ASN A 102 2.51 5.73 14.93
N ASP A 103 2.11 4.45 15.06
CA ASP A 103 2.79 3.51 15.96
C ASP A 103 4.19 3.11 15.46
N LEU A 104 4.50 3.32 14.18
CA LEU A 104 5.79 3.03 13.55
C LEU A 104 6.80 4.20 13.63
N GLY A 105 6.37 5.40 14.05
CA GLY A 105 7.21 6.61 14.07
C GLY A 105 6.70 7.71 14.99
#